data_AF-A0A136K7N2-F1
#
_entry.id   AF-A0A136K7N2-F1
#
_cell.length_a   1.000
_cell.length_b   1.000
_cell.length_c   1.000
_cell.angle_alpha   90.00
_cell.angle_beta   90.00
_cell.angle_gamma   90.00
#
_symmetry.space_group_name_H-M   'P 1'
#
loop_
_entity.id
_entity.type
_entity.pdbx_description
1 polymer ?
#
loop_
_entity_poly.entity_id
_entity_poly.type
_entity_poly.pdbx_seq_one_letter_code
_entity_poly.pdbx_strand_id
1 'polypeptide(L)'
;MRAWRSIRVIGTVAGIAGLLGLVGAGGCSMFQNEQSAKGQKLYAHYCMHCHGEHGKQNEGFNWSSMSDPKPKDLSNKDEMGTFKDEEIFNTISRDMKDTAPNGDKIGDDEFAVPTMPTFKYTLSEEEIWSIVGYVRSLHGRKLEFNVEGRKKELQAAAQTAEQNFKEAERVAQEAEKKASDEADKKGVDVDDNAYAKEMQAMGQAKKELDQATAALANFTTRPGKGVNIARPDLTMKPDAAAKLAEVGKQLYVTKYGCNGCHKIADEGGKVGPALDRAGVRLNPTWVYRWLRNPQAMKSDTRMPSLGLNDTDAKAVVMYLKTLKAPKPEKPLDKVGD
;
A
#
# COMPACT_ATOMS: atom_id res chain seq x y z
N MET A 1 -57.29 -42.41 -51.88
CA MET A 1 -56.57 -43.06 -53.01
C MET A 1 -55.33 -42.24 -53.35
N ARG A 2 -54.17 -42.94 -53.41
CA ARG A 2 -52.89 -42.57 -54.05
C ARG A 2 -52.05 -41.49 -53.34
N ALA A 3 -50.99 -41.87 -52.62
CA ALA A 3 -49.67 -42.39 -53.06
C ALA A 3 -48.75 -41.26 -53.57
N TRP A 4 -47.67 -40.87 -52.89
CA TRP A 4 -46.36 -41.53 -52.67
C TRP A 4 -45.31 -41.17 -53.74
N ARG A 5 -44.09 -40.88 -53.24
CA ARG A 5 -42.74 -40.78 -53.88
C ARG A 5 -42.21 -39.35 -54.03
N SER A 6 -41.18 -38.90 -53.31
CA SER A 6 -39.81 -39.38 -53.02
C SER A 6 -38.82 -39.21 -54.18
N ILE A 7 -37.91 -38.22 -54.07
CA ILE A 7 -36.55 -38.28 -54.64
C ILE A 7 -35.58 -37.81 -53.57
N ARG A 8 -34.57 -38.66 -53.33
CA ARG A 8 -33.42 -38.50 -52.44
C ARG A 8 -32.40 -37.56 -53.07
N VAL A 9 -31.76 -36.70 -52.28
CA VAL A 9 -30.39 -36.26 -52.55
C VAL A 9 -29.56 -36.52 -51.29
N ILE A 10 -28.53 -37.33 -51.48
CA ILE A 10 -27.51 -37.72 -50.52
C ILE A 10 -26.51 -36.59 -50.42
N GLY A 11 -26.06 -36.25 -49.20
CA GLY A 11 -25.01 -35.26 -49.01
C GLY A 11 -24.55 -35.14 -47.56
N THR A 12 -23.79 -36.14 -47.10
CA THR A 12 -22.73 -36.08 -46.08
C THR A 12 -22.93 -35.22 -44.82
N VAL A 13 -23.10 -35.92 -43.70
CA VAL A 13 -22.96 -35.45 -42.32
C VAL A 13 -21.53 -34.93 -42.09
N ALA A 14 -21.38 -33.63 -41.86
CA ALA A 14 -20.23 -33.05 -41.18
C ALA A 14 -20.69 -32.65 -39.77
N GLY A 15 -20.25 -33.40 -38.77
CA GLY A 15 -20.59 -33.17 -37.37
C GLY A 15 -20.02 -31.85 -36.86
N ILE A 16 -20.91 -30.97 -36.39
CA ILE A 16 -20.52 -29.83 -35.55
C ILE A 16 -20.52 -30.34 -34.10
N ALA A 17 -19.39 -30.91 -33.68
CA ALA A 17 -19.03 -30.96 -32.28
C ALA A 17 -18.59 -29.54 -31.88
N GLY A 18 -19.53 -28.73 -31.40
CA GLY A 18 -19.27 -27.39 -30.89
C GLY A 18 -18.44 -27.46 -29.61
N LEU A 19 -17.13 -27.28 -29.77
CA LEU A 19 -16.16 -26.66 -28.84
C LEU A 19 -16.59 -26.52 -27.37
N LEU A 20 -16.67 -27.67 -26.69
CA LEU A 20 -16.41 -27.77 -25.25
C LEU A 20 -14.97 -28.25 -25.09
N GLY A 21 -14.04 -27.32 -24.99
CA GLY A 21 -12.64 -27.67 -24.73
C GLY A 21 -11.67 -26.61 -25.21
N LEU A 22 -11.37 -25.65 -24.34
CA LEU A 22 -10.05 -25.03 -24.15
C LEU A 22 -10.13 -24.00 -23.00
N VAL A 23 -10.52 -24.47 -21.82
CA VAL A 23 -10.14 -23.82 -20.56
C VAL A 23 -8.92 -24.60 -20.05
N GLY A 24 -7.74 -24.24 -20.57
CA GLY A 24 -6.49 -24.89 -20.21
C GLY A 24 -5.33 -24.24 -20.95
N ALA A 25 -4.34 -23.76 -20.20
CA ALA A 25 -3.10 -23.10 -20.64
C ALA A 25 -3.17 -21.65 -21.16
N GLY A 26 -4.30 -21.15 -21.70
CA GLY A 26 -4.40 -19.78 -22.21
C GLY A 26 -4.63 -18.67 -21.16
N GLY A 27 -5.16 -19.02 -19.98
CA GLY A 27 -5.46 -18.05 -18.93
C GLY A 27 -4.20 -17.49 -18.27
N CYS A 28 -3.28 -18.36 -17.84
CA CYS A 28 -2.10 -17.94 -17.06
C CYS A 28 -1.17 -16.98 -17.81
N SER A 29 -1.03 -17.10 -19.13
CA SER A 29 -0.19 -16.22 -19.94
C SER A 29 -0.81 -14.85 -20.19
N MET A 30 -2.14 -14.76 -20.33
CA MET A 30 -2.83 -13.47 -20.43
C MET A 30 -2.81 -12.72 -19.09
N PHE A 31 -3.03 -13.42 -17.97
CA PHE A 31 -3.00 -12.82 -16.64
C PHE A 31 -1.60 -12.34 -16.22
N GLN A 32 -0.53 -13.09 -16.54
CA GLN A 32 0.84 -12.62 -16.32
C GLN A 32 1.14 -11.33 -17.10
N ASN A 33 0.62 -11.19 -18.32
CA ASN A 33 0.79 -9.98 -19.11
C ASN A 33 0.02 -8.78 -18.52
N GLU A 34 -1.21 -8.97 -18.04
CA GLU A 34 -1.99 -7.89 -17.42
C GLU A 34 -1.38 -7.43 -16.09
N GLN A 35 -0.97 -8.38 -15.24
CA GLN A 35 -0.31 -8.07 -13.97
C GLN A 35 1.04 -7.38 -14.17
N SER A 36 1.82 -7.82 -15.17
CA SER A 36 3.09 -7.18 -15.53
C SER A 36 2.88 -5.77 -16.11
N ALA A 37 1.84 -5.56 -16.91
CA ALA A 37 1.51 -4.24 -17.45
C ALA A 37 1.04 -3.26 -16.35
N LYS A 38 0.25 -3.73 -15.38
CA LYS A 38 -0.12 -2.95 -14.17
C LYS A 38 1.14 -2.61 -13.36
N GLY A 39 2.03 -3.59 -13.19
CA GLY A 39 3.33 -3.42 -12.53
C GLY A 39 4.21 -2.36 -13.19
N GLN A 40 4.34 -2.42 -14.51
CA GLN A 40 5.12 -1.45 -15.29
C GLN A 40 4.60 -0.02 -15.11
N LYS A 41 3.28 0.18 -15.16
CA LYS A 41 2.67 1.51 -14.95
C LYS A 41 2.96 2.06 -13.56
N LEU A 42 2.83 1.22 -12.53
CA LEU A 42 3.11 1.60 -11.14
C LEU A 42 4.61 1.89 -10.95
N TYR A 43 5.48 1.06 -11.52
CA TYR A 43 6.92 1.24 -11.49
C TYR A 43 7.34 2.55 -12.18
N ALA A 44 6.81 2.84 -13.35
CA ALA A 44 7.05 4.10 -14.06
C ALA A 44 6.63 5.32 -13.21
N HIS A 45 5.51 5.21 -12.51
CA HIS A 45 4.99 6.30 -11.69
C HIS A 45 5.81 6.53 -10.40
N TYR A 46 6.19 5.47 -9.69
CA TYR A 46 6.76 5.57 -8.34
C TYR A 46 8.25 5.24 -8.23
N CYS A 47 8.78 4.36 -9.09
CA CYS A 47 10.11 3.75 -8.91
C CYS A 47 11.14 4.28 -9.91
N MET A 48 10.73 4.52 -11.16
CA MET A 48 11.60 4.87 -12.29
C MET A 48 12.47 6.11 -12.05
N HIS A 49 12.00 7.08 -11.28
CA HIS A 49 12.75 8.31 -11.00
C HIS A 49 14.05 8.06 -10.23
N CYS A 50 14.14 6.95 -9.50
CA CYS A 50 15.34 6.53 -8.77
C CYS A 50 16.02 5.32 -9.41
N HIS A 51 15.25 4.32 -9.83
CA HIS A 51 15.77 3.06 -10.38
C HIS A 51 15.94 3.06 -11.90
N GLY A 52 15.52 4.10 -12.60
CA GLY A 52 15.54 4.15 -14.07
C GLY A 52 14.41 3.38 -14.72
N GLU A 53 14.23 3.59 -16.03
CA GLU A 53 13.18 2.92 -16.81
C GLU A 53 13.41 1.41 -16.88
N HIS A 54 14.67 0.99 -17.02
CA HIS A 54 15.05 -0.41 -17.15
C HIS A 54 15.59 -1.02 -15.86
N GLY A 55 15.54 -0.29 -14.74
CA GLY A 55 16.08 -0.76 -13.46
C GLY A 55 17.59 -0.67 -13.33
N LYS A 56 18.29 -0.12 -14.33
CA LYS A 56 19.75 -0.01 -14.34
C LYS A 56 20.24 1.13 -13.48
N GLN A 57 21.41 0.95 -12.89
CA GLN A 57 22.09 2.04 -12.20
C GLN A 57 22.34 3.22 -13.14
N ASN A 58 22.32 4.43 -12.59
CA ASN A 58 22.52 5.69 -13.30
C ASN A 58 21.42 6.12 -14.29
N GLU A 59 20.35 5.34 -14.48
CA GLU A 59 19.24 5.74 -15.38
C GLU A 59 18.21 6.66 -14.70
N GLY A 60 18.02 6.53 -13.38
CA GLY A 60 17.03 7.32 -12.65
C GLY A 60 17.34 8.81 -12.68
N PHE A 61 16.34 9.65 -12.98
CA PHE A 61 16.48 11.12 -12.98
C PHE A 61 17.12 11.67 -11.70
N ASN A 62 16.83 11.06 -10.55
CA ASN A 62 17.33 11.49 -9.25
C ASN A 62 18.75 10.97 -8.93
N TRP A 63 19.26 10.00 -9.69
CA TRP A 63 20.45 9.21 -9.34
C TRP A 63 21.68 10.06 -8.98
N SER A 64 21.95 11.10 -9.78
CA SER A 64 23.08 12.01 -9.58
C SER A 64 22.97 12.87 -8.32
N SER A 65 21.76 13.00 -7.76
CA SER A 65 21.47 13.82 -6.57
C SER A 65 21.29 12.99 -5.30
N MET A 66 21.37 11.66 -5.41
CA MET A 66 21.27 10.76 -4.26
C MET A 66 22.64 10.57 -3.60
N SER A 67 22.66 10.55 -2.26
CA SER A 67 23.82 10.11 -1.48
C SER A 67 23.93 8.58 -1.49
N ASP A 68 25.10 8.06 -1.12
CA ASP A 68 25.27 6.64 -0.90
C ASP A 68 24.61 6.19 0.43
N PRO A 69 24.09 4.95 0.51
CA PRO A 69 24.01 3.98 -0.58
C PRO A 69 22.95 4.38 -1.61
N LYS A 70 23.26 4.18 -2.90
CA LYS A 70 22.34 4.41 -4.03
C LYS A 70 21.45 3.19 -4.30
N PRO A 71 20.33 3.36 -5.02
CA PRO A 71 19.44 2.25 -5.35
C PRO A 71 20.17 1.11 -6.06
N LYS A 72 19.79 -0.14 -5.73
CA LYS A 72 20.32 -1.35 -6.37
C LYS A 72 20.00 -1.38 -7.87
N ASP A 73 20.84 -2.10 -8.62
CA ASP A 73 20.55 -2.42 -10.02
C ASP A 73 19.49 -3.54 -10.09
N LEU A 74 18.25 -3.17 -10.41
CA LEU A 74 17.14 -4.10 -10.49
C LEU A 74 17.20 -5.02 -11.73
N SER A 75 18.07 -4.70 -12.69
CA SER A 75 18.32 -5.51 -13.89
C SER A 75 19.45 -6.52 -13.73
N ASN A 76 20.25 -6.40 -12.66
CA ASN A 76 21.36 -7.32 -12.38
C ASN A 76 20.82 -8.72 -12.03
N LYS A 77 20.91 -9.65 -12.98
CA LYS A 77 20.41 -11.01 -12.84
C LYS A 77 21.06 -11.82 -11.73
N ASP A 78 22.35 -11.62 -11.49
CA ASP A 78 23.11 -12.43 -10.52
C ASP A 78 22.74 -12.01 -9.10
N GLU A 79 22.68 -10.70 -8.83
CA GLU A 79 22.27 -10.18 -7.53
C GLU A 79 20.76 -10.35 -7.31
N MET A 80 19.92 -9.82 -8.22
CA MET A 80 18.46 -9.85 -8.08
C MET A 80 17.88 -11.27 -8.10
N GLY A 81 18.59 -12.20 -8.74
CA GLY A 81 18.21 -13.61 -8.76
C GLY A 81 18.36 -14.34 -7.43
N THR A 82 19.06 -13.76 -6.44
CA THR A 82 19.22 -14.37 -5.11
C THR A 82 18.03 -14.13 -4.18
N PHE A 83 17.31 -13.02 -4.36
CA PHE A 83 16.17 -12.67 -3.52
C PHE A 83 14.93 -13.48 -3.90
N LYS A 84 14.12 -13.83 -2.91
CA LYS A 84 12.76 -14.36 -3.06
C LYS A 84 11.76 -13.24 -3.37
N ASP A 85 10.61 -13.61 -3.91
CA ASP A 85 9.55 -12.66 -4.25
C ASP A 85 9.05 -11.89 -3.02
N GLU A 86 8.91 -12.60 -1.90
CA GLU A 86 8.50 -12.05 -0.62
C GLU A 86 9.53 -11.06 -0.06
N GLU A 87 10.83 -11.26 -0.31
CA GLU A 87 11.87 -10.34 0.15
C GLU A 87 11.80 -9.00 -0.60
N ILE A 88 11.55 -9.05 -1.91
CA ILE A 88 11.33 -7.85 -2.73
C ILE A 88 10.03 -7.16 -2.29
N PHE A 89 8.94 -7.93 -2.11
CA PHE A 89 7.66 -7.42 -1.63
C PHE A 89 7.81 -6.72 -0.27
N ASN A 90 8.43 -7.39 0.70
CA ASN A 90 8.62 -6.87 2.06
C ASN A 90 9.47 -5.61 2.04
N THR A 91 10.42 -5.50 1.11
CA THR A 91 11.21 -4.28 0.96
C THR A 91 10.40 -3.10 0.42
N ILE A 92 9.47 -3.33 -0.49
CA ILE A 92 8.56 -2.29 -1.00
C ILE A 92 7.50 -1.90 0.05
N SER A 93 7.10 -2.86 0.89
CA SER A 93 6.01 -2.76 1.87
C SER A 93 6.47 -2.59 3.33
N ARG A 94 7.77 -2.39 3.61
CA ARG A 94 8.25 -2.14 4.97
C ARG A 94 7.89 -0.74 5.44
N ASP A 95 7.91 -0.52 6.75
CA ASP A 95 7.84 0.83 7.30
C ASP A 95 9.13 1.62 7.00
N MET A 96 9.05 2.95 7.10
CA MET A 96 10.23 3.80 7.01
C MET A 96 11.18 3.52 8.18
N LYS A 97 12.48 3.48 7.88
CA LYS A 97 13.52 3.17 8.86
C LYS A 97 14.12 4.46 9.41
N ASP A 98 14.30 4.52 10.72
CA ASP A 98 14.97 5.64 11.39
C ASP A 98 16.48 5.41 11.44
N THR A 99 17.25 6.20 10.70
CA THR A 99 18.71 6.13 10.66
C THR A 99 19.39 7.01 11.71
N ALA A 100 18.63 7.55 12.68
CA ALA A 100 19.21 8.26 13.81
C ALA A 100 20.15 7.35 14.62
N PRO A 101 21.09 7.88 15.42
CA PRO A 101 22.06 7.08 16.20
C PRO A 101 21.44 6.00 17.10
N ASN A 102 20.20 6.18 17.52
CA ASN A 102 19.41 5.26 18.35
C ASN A 102 18.23 4.61 17.59
N GLY A 103 18.23 4.69 16.27
CA GLY A 103 17.19 4.17 15.39
C GLY A 103 17.42 2.73 14.94
N ASP A 104 16.85 2.40 13.78
CA ASP A 104 16.93 1.08 13.16
C ASP A 104 18.34 0.75 12.70
N LYS A 105 18.77 -0.49 12.97
CA LYS A 105 20.01 -1.02 12.42
C LYS A 105 19.80 -1.39 10.96
N ILE A 106 20.64 -0.83 10.09
CA ILE A 106 20.68 -1.13 8.66
C ILE A 106 21.77 -2.17 8.43
N GLY A 107 21.40 -3.33 7.88
CA GLY A 107 22.36 -4.38 7.53
C GLY A 107 23.03 -4.08 6.20
N ASP A 108 24.29 -4.51 6.04
CA ASP A 108 25.04 -4.36 4.78
C ASP A 108 24.42 -5.19 3.62
N ASP A 109 23.61 -6.19 3.95
CA ASP A 109 22.90 -7.10 3.04
C ASP A 109 21.50 -6.60 2.65
N GLU A 110 21.07 -5.44 3.16
CA GLU A 110 19.70 -5.00 2.98
C GLU A 110 19.40 -4.55 1.54
N PHE A 111 18.27 -5.02 1.02
CA PHE A 111 17.83 -4.74 -0.36
C PHE A 111 17.60 -3.25 -0.63
N ALA A 112 17.01 -2.52 0.32
CA ALA A 112 16.66 -1.12 0.18
C ALA A 112 17.64 -0.21 0.90
N VAL A 113 17.97 0.89 0.22
CA VAL A 113 18.59 2.04 0.86
C VAL A 113 17.61 2.66 1.87
N PRO A 114 18.08 3.25 2.98
CA PRO A 114 17.18 3.81 3.99
C PRO A 114 16.23 4.89 3.43
N THR A 115 16.68 5.63 2.40
CA THR A 115 15.90 6.66 1.71
C THR A 115 14.86 6.11 0.73
N MET A 116 14.82 4.79 0.47
CA MET A 116 13.76 4.19 -0.35
C MET A 116 12.43 4.34 0.40
N PRO A 117 11.43 5.01 -0.19
CA PRO A 117 10.16 5.26 0.48
C PRO A 117 9.36 3.97 0.63
N THR A 118 8.57 3.89 1.70
CA THR A 118 7.55 2.86 1.87
C THR A 118 6.38 3.09 0.91
N PHE A 119 5.85 2.00 0.35
CA PHE A 119 4.60 2.01 -0.41
C PHE A 119 3.46 1.30 0.31
N LYS A 120 3.73 0.75 1.51
CA LYS A 120 2.77 0.05 2.37
C LYS A 120 1.47 0.81 2.60
N TYR A 121 1.56 2.13 2.74
CA TYR A 121 0.42 3.01 3.03
C TYR A 121 -0.15 3.70 1.78
N THR A 122 0.36 3.36 0.59
CA THR A 122 0.01 4.02 -0.67
C THR A 122 -0.64 3.04 -1.65
N LEU A 123 -0.10 1.83 -1.76
CA LEU A 123 -0.51 0.81 -2.71
C LEU A 123 -1.20 -0.35 -1.99
N SER A 124 -2.09 -1.06 -2.69
CA SER A 124 -2.63 -2.32 -2.19
C SER A 124 -1.59 -3.44 -2.26
N GLU A 125 -1.79 -4.53 -1.52
CA GLU A 125 -0.89 -5.71 -1.59
C GLU A 125 -0.78 -6.23 -3.04
N GLU A 126 -1.92 -6.35 -3.74
CA GLU A 126 -1.97 -6.80 -5.13
C GLU A 126 -1.16 -5.88 -6.07
N GLU A 127 -1.20 -4.57 -5.85
CA GLU A 127 -0.42 -3.59 -6.63
C GLU A 127 1.09 -3.72 -6.37
N ILE A 128 1.50 -3.97 -5.13
CA ILE A 128 2.90 -4.21 -4.78
C ILE A 128 3.36 -5.51 -5.45
N TRP A 129 2.56 -6.58 -5.43
CA TRP A 129 2.87 -7.81 -6.17
C TRP A 129 2.99 -7.59 -7.68
N SER A 130 2.16 -6.72 -8.28
CA SER A 130 2.34 -6.31 -9.68
C SER A 130 3.71 -5.65 -9.91
N ILE A 131 4.16 -4.79 -9.00
CA ILE A 131 5.52 -4.19 -9.07
C ILE A 131 6.59 -5.27 -8.97
N VAL A 132 6.49 -6.21 -8.02
CA VAL A 132 7.45 -7.33 -7.90
C VAL A 132 7.53 -8.12 -9.20
N GLY A 133 6.38 -8.43 -9.82
CA GLY A 133 6.35 -9.12 -11.11
C GLY A 133 7.06 -8.34 -12.22
N TYR A 134 6.89 -7.01 -12.28
CA TYR A 134 7.63 -6.19 -13.22
C TYR A 134 9.13 -6.14 -12.91
N VAL A 135 9.52 -5.98 -11.64
CA VAL A 135 10.93 -6.03 -11.20
C VAL A 135 11.58 -7.36 -11.58
N ARG A 136 10.87 -8.49 -11.45
CA ARG A 136 11.35 -9.80 -11.93
C ARG A 136 11.64 -9.81 -13.43
N SER A 137 10.79 -9.17 -14.22
CA SER A 137 10.98 -9.08 -15.67
C SER A 137 12.24 -8.30 -16.07
N LEU A 138 12.67 -7.31 -15.28
CA LEU A 138 13.87 -6.49 -15.56
C LEU A 138 15.17 -7.30 -15.55
N HIS A 139 15.20 -8.42 -14.83
CA HIS A 139 16.34 -9.34 -14.77
C HIS A 139 16.02 -10.73 -15.33
N GLY A 140 15.01 -10.82 -16.20
CA GLY A 140 14.68 -12.03 -16.96
C GLY A 140 14.08 -13.18 -16.12
N ARG A 141 13.51 -12.89 -14.95
CA ARG A 141 12.76 -13.85 -14.13
C ARG A 141 11.25 -13.59 -14.23
N LYS A 142 10.46 -14.55 -13.76
CA LYS A 142 9.01 -14.41 -13.60
C LYS A 142 8.67 -14.37 -12.12
N LEU A 143 7.53 -13.78 -11.79
CA LEU A 143 6.94 -13.89 -10.46
C LEU A 143 6.57 -15.36 -10.22
N GLU A 144 7.05 -15.92 -9.11
CA GLU A 144 6.75 -17.26 -8.61
C GLU A 144 5.62 -17.23 -7.58
N PHE A 145 5.48 -16.12 -6.83
CA PHE A 145 4.43 -15.95 -5.83
C PHE A 145 3.01 -16.04 -6.44
N ASN A 146 2.16 -16.87 -5.83
CA ASN A 146 0.80 -17.12 -6.30
C ASN A 146 -0.19 -16.06 -5.80
N VAL A 147 -0.24 -14.92 -6.48
CA VAL A 147 -1.10 -13.78 -6.13
C VAL A 147 -2.59 -14.14 -6.15
N GLU A 148 -3.04 -14.94 -7.12
CA GLU A 148 -4.44 -15.36 -7.20
C GLU A 148 -4.80 -16.36 -6.09
N GLY A 149 -3.88 -17.26 -5.75
CA GLY A 149 -4.02 -18.14 -4.60
C GLY A 149 -4.17 -17.36 -3.30
N ARG A 150 -3.34 -16.33 -3.10
CA ARG A 150 -3.41 -15.44 -1.94
C ARG A 150 -4.75 -14.70 -1.85
N LYS A 151 -5.25 -14.18 -2.98
CA LYS A 151 -6.56 -13.53 -3.05
C LYS A 151 -7.69 -14.47 -2.63
N LYS A 152 -7.69 -15.69 -3.16
CA LYS A 152 -8.70 -16.72 -2.84
C LYS A 152 -8.63 -17.15 -1.38
N GLU A 153 -7.43 -17.31 -0.83
CA GLU A 153 -7.20 -17.61 0.58
C GLU A 153 -7.83 -16.52 1.48
N LEU A 154 -7.56 -15.24 1.18
CA LEU A 154 -8.11 -14.12 1.93
C LEU A 154 -9.65 -14.03 1.82
N GLN A 155 -10.20 -14.30 0.64
CA GLN A 155 -11.65 -14.36 0.43
C GLN A 155 -12.29 -15.48 1.24
N ALA A 156 -11.71 -16.69 1.22
CA ALA A 156 -12.19 -17.83 1.98
C ALA A 156 -12.09 -17.58 3.51
N ALA A 157 -10.99 -16.96 3.97
CA ALA A 157 -10.82 -16.58 5.37
C ALA A 157 -11.89 -15.57 5.82
N ALA A 158 -12.16 -14.54 5.01
CA ALA A 158 -13.20 -13.55 5.31
C ALA A 158 -14.60 -14.19 5.35
N GLN A 159 -14.93 -15.06 4.39
CA GLN A 159 -16.19 -15.79 4.39
C GLN A 159 -16.35 -16.72 5.60
N THR A 160 -15.28 -17.44 5.96
CA THR A 160 -15.27 -18.32 7.14
C THR A 160 -15.46 -17.54 8.43
N ALA A 161 -14.74 -16.42 8.58
CA ALA A 161 -14.86 -15.56 9.75
C ALA A 161 -16.27 -14.93 9.85
N GLU A 162 -16.90 -14.60 8.72
CA GLU A 162 -18.27 -14.09 8.69
C GLU A 162 -19.28 -15.15 9.15
N GLN A 163 -19.11 -16.40 8.70
CA GLN A 163 -19.94 -17.52 9.14
C GLN A 163 -19.78 -17.78 10.65
N ASN A 164 -18.55 -17.80 11.14
CA ASN A 164 -18.25 -17.99 12.56
C ASN A 164 -18.84 -16.87 13.43
N PHE A 165 -18.76 -15.61 12.97
CA PHE A 165 -19.36 -14.48 13.67
C PHE A 165 -20.89 -14.59 13.72
N LYS A 166 -21.55 -14.91 12.60
CA LYS A 166 -23.02 -15.09 12.56
C LYS A 166 -23.49 -16.19 13.49
N GLU A 167 -22.76 -17.29 13.57
CA GLU A 167 -23.09 -18.40 14.48
C GLU A 167 -22.86 -17.99 15.95
N ALA A 168 -21.74 -17.34 16.26
CA ALA A 168 -21.47 -16.86 17.62
C ALA A 168 -22.48 -15.80 18.08
N GLU A 169 -22.90 -14.91 17.18
CA GLU A 169 -23.96 -13.93 17.41
C GLU A 169 -25.31 -14.61 17.68
N ARG A 170 -25.68 -15.62 16.89
CA ARG A 170 -26.90 -16.41 17.11
C ARG A 170 -26.89 -17.09 18.48
N VAL A 171 -25.77 -17.74 18.83
CA VAL A 171 -25.61 -18.43 20.12
C VAL A 171 -25.67 -17.44 21.29
N ALA A 172 -25.04 -16.27 21.18
CA ALA A 172 -25.08 -15.23 22.19
C ALA A 172 -26.51 -14.69 22.40
N GLN A 173 -27.23 -14.41 21.31
CA GLN A 173 -28.63 -13.96 21.36
C GLN A 173 -29.56 -15.02 21.97
N GLU A 174 -29.35 -16.30 21.66
CA GLU A 174 -30.12 -17.40 22.26
C GLU A 174 -29.85 -17.57 23.75
N ALA A 175 -28.58 -17.43 24.18
CA ALA A 175 -28.19 -17.51 25.58
C ALA A 175 -28.74 -16.32 26.40
N GLU A 176 -28.66 -15.10 25.86
CA GLU A 176 -29.23 -13.89 26.46
C GLU A 176 -30.76 -14.03 26.61
N LYS A 177 -31.45 -14.46 25.54
CA LYS A 177 -32.89 -14.70 25.59
C LYS A 177 -33.26 -15.74 26.65
N LYS A 178 -32.52 -16.84 26.73
CA LYS A 178 -32.76 -17.88 27.74
C LYS A 178 -32.56 -17.35 29.16
N ALA A 179 -31.51 -16.56 29.39
CA ALA A 179 -31.25 -15.92 30.68
C ALA A 179 -32.37 -14.95 31.06
N SER A 180 -32.88 -14.16 30.10
CA SER A 180 -34.04 -13.27 30.30
C SER A 180 -35.30 -14.05 30.64
N ASP A 181 -35.64 -15.11 29.87
CA ASP A 181 -36.80 -15.95 30.13
C ASP A 181 -36.75 -16.65 31.50
N GLU A 182 -35.54 -17.00 31.97
CA GLU A 182 -35.33 -17.60 33.30
C GLU A 182 -35.43 -16.57 34.44
N ALA A 183 -34.95 -15.34 34.22
CA ALA A 183 -35.05 -14.24 35.17
C ALA A 183 -36.51 -13.80 35.37
N ASP A 184 -37.26 -13.64 34.27
CA ASP A 184 -38.68 -13.31 34.27
C ASP A 184 -39.51 -14.33 35.05
N LYS A 185 -39.24 -15.63 34.85
CA LYS A 185 -39.92 -16.72 35.59
C LYS A 185 -39.64 -16.68 37.09
N LYS A 186 -38.48 -16.18 37.49
CA LYS A 186 -38.05 -16.07 38.89
C LYS A 186 -38.41 -14.72 39.52
N GLY A 187 -38.88 -13.76 38.72
CA GLY A 187 -39.17 -12.39 39.17
C GLY A 187 -37.92 -11.65 39.66
N VAL A 188 -36.76 -11.96 39.06
CA VAL A 188 -35.46 -11.36 39.41
C VAL A 188 -34.87 -10.67 38.18
N ASP A 189 -33.90 -9.79 38.39
CA ASP A 189 -33.15 -9.18 37.30
C ASP A 189 -32.26 -10.22 36.59
N VAL A 190 -31.95 -9.97 35.32
CA VAL A 190 -31.10 -10.83 34.50
C VAL A 190 -29.67 -10.86 35.08
N ASP A 191 -29.11 -12.05 35.27
CA ASP A 191 -27.70 -12.22 35.62
C ASP A 191 -26.85 -12.24 34.34
N ASP A 192 -26.19 -11.12 34.04
CA ASP A 192 -25.30 -10.97 32.88
C ASP A 192 -24.19 -12.04 32.84
N ASN A 193 -23.81 -12.61 33.98
CA ASN A 193 -22.82 -13.68 34.02
C ASN A 193 -23.33 -14.98 33.41
N ALA A 194 -24.65 -15.18 33.31
CA ALA A 194 -25.26 -16.39 32.78
C ALA A 194 -24.96 -16.62 31.29
N TYR A 195 -24.63 -15.56 30.54
CA TYR A 195 -24.31 -15.60 29.10
C TYR A 195 -23.02 -14.85 28.74
N ALA A 196 -22.21 -14.49 29.74
CA ALA A 196 -20.97 -13.74 29.54
C ALA A 196 -19.95 -14.49 28.65
N LYS A 197 -19.95 -15.82 28.70
CA LYS A 197 -19.06 -16.65 27.88
C LYS A 197 -19.40 -16.56 26.40
N GLU A 198 -20.68 -16.59 26.07
CA GLU A 198 -21.19 -16.47 24.70
C GLU A 198 -20.94 -15.07 24.14
N MET A 199 -21.09 -14.02 24.96
CA MET A 199 -20.74 -12.65 24.59
C MET A 199 -19.24 -12.48 24.32
N GLN A 200 -18.38 -13.11 25.13
CA GLN A 200 -16.93 -13.12 24.89
C GLN A 200 -16.57 -13.87 23.60
N ALA A 201 -17.21 -15.01 23.33
CA ALA A 201 -17.01 -15.77 22.10
C ALA A 201 -17.45 -14.96 20.87
N MET A 202 -18.59 -14.28 20.92
CA MET A 202 -19.05 -13.36 19.88
C MET A 202 -18.06 -12.21 19.66
N GLY A 203 -17.56 -11.60 20.75
CA GLY A 203 -16.56 -10.54 20.67
C GLY A 203 -15.25 -10.98 20.01
N GLN A 204 -14.78 -12.20 20.31
CA GLN A 204 -13.60 -12.78 19.67
C GLN A 204 -13.85 -13.08 18.19
N ALA A 205 -14.99 -13.70 17.84
CA ALA A 205 -15.36 -13.96 16.45
C ALA A 205 -15.50 -12.66 15.64
N LYS A 206 -16.02 -11.59 16.25
CA LYS A 206 -16.10 -10.26 15.62
C LYS A 206 -14.71 -9.71 15.31
N LYS A 207 -13.77 -9.84 16.24
CA LYS A 207 -12.37 -9.41 16.04
C LYS A 207 -11.70 -10.17 14.90
N GLU A 208 -11.94 -11.47 14.79
CA GLU A 208 -11.44 -12.31 13.69
C GLU A 208 -12.03 -11.90 12.33
N LEU A 209 -13.35 -11.64 12.29
CA LEU A 209 -14.01 -11.10 11.10
C LEU A 209 -13.43 -9.75 10.68
N ASP A 210 -13.19 -8.85 11.64
CA ASP A 210 -12.58 -7.54 11.35
C ASP A 210 -11.16 -7.67 10.79
N GLN A 211 -10.36 -8.58 11.35
CA GLN A 211 -9.01 -8.86 10.86
C GLN A 211 -9.02 -9.46 9.45
N ALA A 212 -9.88 -10.44 9.19
CA ALA A 212 -9.99 -11.08 7.87
C ALA A 212 -10.51 -10.11 6.80
N THR A 213 -11.50 -9.29 7.15
CA THR A 213 -12.05 -8.25 6.27
C THR A 213 -11.02 -7.18 5.97
N ALA A 214 -10.26 -6.73 6.98
CA ALA A 214 -9.19 -5.75 6.80
C ALA A 214 -8.06 -6.32 5.91
N ALA A 215 -7.68 -7.58 6.09
CA ALA A 215 -6.67 -8.23 5.25
C ALA A 215 -7.09 -8.30 3.78
N LEU A 216 -8.34 -8.70 3.50
CA LEU A 216 -8.88 -8.72 2.14
C LEU A 216 -9.00 -7.31 1.53
N ALA A 217 -9.41 -6.32 2.33
CA ALA A 217 -9.47 -4.93 1.90
C ALA A 217 -8.09 -4.38 1.57
N ASN A 218 -7.08 -4.61 2.42
CA ASN A 218 -5.69 -4.19 2.17
C ASN A 218 -5.09 -4.86 0.94
N PHE A 219 -5.52 -6.09 0.63
CA PHE A 219 -5.06 -6.78 -0.57
C PHE A 219 -5.55 -6.10 -1.85
N THR A 220 -6.85 -5.78 -1.89
CA THR A 220 -7.55 -5.34 -3.11
C THR A 220 -7.66 -3.83 -3.26
N THR A 221 -7.53 -3.07 -2.18
CA THR A 221 -7.78 -1.63 -2.17
C THR A 221 -6.61 -0.86 -1.57
N ARG A 222 -6.34 0.32 -2.14
CA ARG A 222 -5.30 1.21 -1.62
C ARG A 222 -5.65 1.70 -0.21
N PRO A 223 -4.72 1.63 0.75
CA PRO A 223 -4.93 2.16 2.09
C PRO A 223 -5.25 3.65 2.06
N GLY A 224 -6.11 4.09 2.99
CA GLY A 224 -6.37 5.51 3.21
C GLY A 224 -7.16 6.22 2.10
N LYS A 225 -7.64 5.52 1.07
CA LYS A 225 -8.48 6.12 0.02
C LYS A 225 -9.78 6.66 0.63
N GLY A 226 -10.07 7.94 0.41
CA GLY A 226 -11.28 8.60 0.90
C GLY A 226 -11.26 8.96 2.39
N VAL A 227 -10.14 8.78 3.09
CA VAL A 227 -10.01 9.16 4.50
C VAL A 227 -9.98 10.68 4.64
N ASN A 228 -10.87 11.24 5.46
CA ASN A 228 -10.83 12.65 5.82
C ASN A 228 -9.88 12.87 7.01
N ILE A 229 -8.76 13.55 6.77
CA ILE A 229 -7.84 13.94 7.83
C ILE A 229 -8.29 15.27 8.43
N ALA A 230 -8.55 15.30 9.73
CA ALA A 230 -8.92 16.50 10.46
C ALA A 230 -7.81 17.56 10.39
N ARG A 231 -8.21 18.84 10.45
CA ARG A 231 -7.24 19.93 10.61
C ARG A 231 -6.71 19.91 12.05
N PRO A 232 -5.39 19.86 12.27
CA PRO A 232 -4.83 19.88 13.61
C PRO A 232 -4.88 21.30 14.19
N ASP A 233 -4.93 21.40 15.52
CA ASP A 233 -4.43 22.59 16.20
C ASP A 233 -2.90 22.55 16.24
N LEU A 234 -2.27 23.61 15.73
CA LEU A 234 -0.82 23.80 15.68
C LEU A 234 -0.37 24.99 16.55
N THR A 235 -1.25 25.49 17.40
CA THR A 235 -0.98 26.60 18.31
C THR A 235 -0.14 26.10 19.47
N MET A 236 1.05 26.68 19.66
CA MET A 236 1.92 26.38 20.79
C MET A 236 2.86 27.53 21.08
N LYS A 237 3.45 27.52 22.28
CA LYS A 237 4.44 28.53 22.69
C LYS A 237 5.66 28.52 21.75
N PRO A 238 6.31 29.67 21.50
CA PRO A 238 7.44 29.75 20.56
C PRO A 238 8.59 28.80 20.88
N ASP A 239 8.92 28.60 22.16
CA ASP A 239 9.97 27.68 22.61
C ASP A 239 9.61 26.22 22.34
N ALA A 240 8.35 25.85 22.57
CA ALA A 240 7.83 24.51 22.23
C ALA A 240 7.84 24.28 20.72
N ALA A 241 7.44 25.28 19.92
CA ALA A 241 7.48 25.20 18.47
C ALA A 241 8.91 25.02 17.94
N ALA A 242 9.88 25.74 18.51
CA ALA A 242 11.28 25.63 18.12
C ALA A 242 11.87 24.25 18.43
N LYS A 243 11.61 23.71 19.63
CA LYS A 243 12.03 22.34 20.00
C LYS A 243 11.42 21.29 19.07
N LEU A 244 10.13 21.44 18.78
CA LEU A 244 9.41 20.51 17.90
C LEU A 244 9.90 20.61 16.45
N ALA A 245 10.29 21.79 15.98
CA ALA A 245 10.91 21.98 14.67
C ALA A 245 12.27 21.28 14.56
N GLU A 246 13.08 21.24 15.64
CA GLU A 246 14.35 20.50 15.62
C GLU A 246 14.13 18.99 15.50
N VAL A 247 13.16 18.45 16.24
CA VAL A 247 12.71 17.05 16.07
C VAL A 247 12.23 16.82 14.64
N GLY A 248 11.44 17.74 14.09
CA GLY A 248 10.96 17.68 12.71
C GLY A 248 12.08 17.66 11.67
N LYS A 249 13.16 18.41 11.90
CA LYS A 249 14.34 18.43 11.05
C LYS A 249 15.07 17.08 11.06
N GLN A 250 15.20 16.47 12.24
CA GLN A 250 15.78 15.13 12.36
C GLN A 250 14.94 14.10 11.61
N LEU A 251 13.63 14.05 11.90
CA LEU A 251 12.69 13.14 11.24
C LEU A 251 12.65 13.30 9.71
N TYR A 252 12.77 14.53 9.22
CA TYR A 252 12.83 14.85 7.78
C TYR A 252 13.99 14.12 7.08
N VAL A 253 15.14 14.00 7.75
CA VAL A 253 16.34 13.38 7.17
C VAL A 253 16.44 11.90 7.54
N THR A 254 16.37 11.57 8.83
CA THR A 254 16.81 10.26 9.32
C THR A 254 15.75 9.19 9.19
N LYS A 255 14.47 9.54 9.37
CA LYS A 255 13.36 8.58 9.39
C LYS A 255 12.56 8.57 8.12
N TYR A 256 12.05 9.72 7.70
CA TYR A 256 11.15 9.80 6.55
C TYR A 256 11.89 10.05 5.23
N GLY A 257 13.21 10.26 5.26
CA GLY A 257 14.05 10.39 4.06
C GLY A 257 13.53 11.43 3.07
N CYS A 258 12.88 12.50 3.55
CA CYS A 258 12.25 13.50 2.70
C CYS A 258 13.27 14.18 1.77
N ASN A 259 14.51 14.33 2.25
CA ASN A 259 15.66 14.80 1.47
C ASN A 259 16.03 13.89 0.30
N GLY A 260 15.61 12.61 0.30
CA GLY A 260 15.82 11.71 -0.83
C GLY A 260 15.05 12.15 -2.08
N CYS A 261 13.91 12.82 -1.91
CA CYS A 261 13.09 13.33 -3.01
C CYS A 261 13.14 14.87 -3.11
N HIS A 262 13.14 15.58 -1.99
CA HIS A 262 13.04 17.03 -1.93
C HIS A 262 14.39 17.69 -1.63
N LYS A 263 14.65 18.81 -2.30
CA LYS A 263 15.81 19.64 -2.01
C LYS A 263 15.52 20.82 -1.07
N ILE A 264 16.51 21.18 -0.26
CA ILE A 264 16.60 22.40 0.56
C ILE A 264 18.04 22.91 0.46
N ALA A 265 18.22 24.21 0.21
CA ALA A 265 19.50 24.88 0.00
C ALA A 265 20.36 24.19 -1.07
N ASP A 266 19.72 23.73 -2.15
CA ASP A 266 20.30 22.94 -3.25
C ASP A 266 20.89 21.57 -2.87
N GLU A 267 20.67 21.13 -1.64
CA GLU A 267 20.99 19.78 -1.18
C GLU A 267 19.76 18.87 -1.18
N GLY A 268 19.91 17.62 -1.62
CA GLY A 268 18.87 16.60 -1.65
C GLY A 268 18.35 16.26 -3.05
N GLY A 269 17.20 15.59 -3.08
CA GLY A 269 16.60 15.05 -4.30
C GLY A 269 15.92 16.08 -5.19
N LYS A 270 15.69 15.68 -6.44
CA LYS A 270 15.04 16.50 -7.48
C LYS A 270 13.67 15.98 -7.92
N VAL A 271 13.21 14.86 -7.35
CA VAL A 271 11.91 14.24 -7.67
C VAL A 271 10.77 15.10 -7.12
N GLY A 272 10.91 15.57 -5.89
CA GLY A 272 9.98 16.45 -5.21
C GLY A 272 10.32 17.93 -5.43
N PRO A 273 9.34 18.83 -5.33
CA PRO A 273 9.61 20.27 -5.42
C PRO A 273 10.52 20.74 -4.28
N ALA A 274 11.30 21.77 -4.56
CA ALA A 274 12.16 22.43 -3.57
C ALA A 274 11.32 23.01 -2.40
N LEU A 275 11.81 22.82 -1.16
CA LEU A 275 11.08 23.14 0.07
C LEU A 275 11.62 24.38 0.80
N ASP A 276 12.63 25.06 0.26
CA ASP A 276 13.28 26.26 0.82
C ASP A 276 12.33 27.36 1.28
N ARG A 277 11.17 27.44 0.63
CA ARG A 277 10.12 28.44 0.85
C ARG A 277 8.82 27.85 1.36
N ALA A 278 8.82 26.61 1.85
CA ALA A 278 7.62 25.93 2.32
C ALA A 278 6.88 26.74 3.39
N GLY A 279 7.60 27.33 4.34
CA GLY A 279 7.03 28.13 5.43
C GLY A 279 6.46 29.49 5.01
N VAL A 280 6.76 29.95 3.78
CA VAL A 280 6.16 31.16 3.19
C VAL A 280 5.01 30.79 2.26
N ARG A 281 5.11 29.68 1.53
CA ARG A 281 4.19 29.31 0.46
C ARG A 281 3.02 28.45 0.91
N LEU A 282 3.21 27.62 1.94
CA LEU A 282 2.28 26.55 2.30
C LEU A 282 1.60 26.84 3.65
N ASN A 283 0.32 26.45 3.74
CA ASN A 283 -0.42 26.50 5.00
C ASN A 283 -0.02 25.31 5.91
N PRO A 284 0.38 25.52 7.17
CA PRO A 284 0.82 24.43 8.05
C PRO A 284 -0.20 23.30 8.26
N THR A 285 -1.50 23.63 8.38
CA THR A 285 -2.56 22.60 8.54
C THR A 285 -2.77 21.81 7.25
N TRP A 286 -2.56 22.45 6.09
CA TRP A 286 -2.56 21.76 4.80
C TRP A 286 -1.37 20.81 4.69
N VAL A 287 -0.17 21.26 5.08
CA VAL A 287 1.05 20.43 5.08
C VAL A 287 0.88 19.22 5.99
N TYR A 288 0.31 19.39 7.19
CA TYR A 288 0.01 18.26 8.08
C TYR A 288 -0.84 17.19 7.40
N ARG A 289 -1.95 17.60 6.77
CA ARG A 289 -2.86 16.65 6.08
C ARG A 289 -2.16 15.99 4.90
N TRP A 290 -1.36 16.75 4.16
CA TRP A 290 -0.56 16.23 3.06
C TRP A 290 0.42 15.16 3.55
N LEU A 291 1.15 15.41 4.64
CA LEU A 291 2.08 14.43 5.21
C LEU A 291 1.40 13.18 5.77
N ARG A 292 0.17 13.30 6.29
CA ARG A 292 -0.59 12.18 6.85
C ARG A 292 -1.15 11.24 5.78
N ASN A 293 -1.61 11.79 4.65
CA ASN A 293 -2.05 10.99 3.49
C ASN A 293 -2.16 11.89 2.24
N PRO A 294 -1.09 11.99 1.42
CA PRO A 294 -1.10 12.80 0.20
C PRO A 294 -2.20 12.37 -0.78
N GLN A 295 -2.48 11.07 -0.88
CA GLN A 295 -3.39 10.42 -1.83
C GLN A 295 -4.85 10.71 -1.51
N ALA A 296 -5.18 10.99 -0.24
CA ALA A 296 -6.49 11.50 0.14
C ALA A 296 -6.74 12.94 -0.33
N MET A 297 -5.69 13.72 -0.60
CA MET A 297 -5.79 15.09 -1.10
C MET A 297 -5.62 15.19 -2.61
N LYS A 298 -4.70 14.41 -3.18
CA LYS A 298 -4.44 14.28 -4.60
C LYS A 298 -4.12 12.82 -4.91
N SER A 299 -5.08 12.09 -5.48
CA SER A 299 -4.99 10.62 -5.64
C SER A 299 -3.87 10.13 -6.56
N ASP A 300 -3.41 10.97 -7.49
CA ASP A 300 -2.37 10.70 -8.50
C ASP A 300 -1.01 11.32 -8.14
N THR A 301 -0.85 11.82 -6.91
CA THR A 301 0.43 12.38 -6.47
C THR A 301 1.52 11.30 -6.38
N ARG A 302 2.71 11.61 -6.91
CA ARG A 302 3.90 10.73 -6.82
C ARG A 302 4.46 10.63 -5.39
N MET A 303 4.16 11.59 -4.51
CA MET A 303 4.61 11.54 -3.12
C MET A 303 3.84 10.44 -2.36
N PRO A 304 4.47 9.34 -1.94
CA PRO A 304 3.78 8.28 -1.24
C PRO A 304 3.39 8.72 0.19
N SER A 305 2.38 8.06 0.74
CA SER A 305 2.11 8.08 2.17
C SER A 305 3.20 7.30 2.89
N LEU A 306 3.97 7.99 3.74
CA LEU A 306 5.12 7.43 4.46
C LEU A 306 4.77 6.92 5.87
N GLY A 307 3.48 6.92 6.24
CA GLY A 307 3.03 6.42 7.55
C GLY A 307 3.37 7.33 8.74
N LEU A 308 3.56 8.64 8.53
CA LEU A 308 3.83 9.58 9.63
C LEU A 308 2.72 9.53 10.66
N ASN A 309 3.01 9.31 11.94
CA ASN A 309 2.01 9.46 13.00
C ASN A 309 1.69 10.95 13.26
N ASP A 310 0.72 11.24 14.13
CA ASP A 310 0.29 12.62 14.42
C ASP A 310 1.43 13.51 14.95
N THR A 311 2.21 12.99 15.91
CA THR A 311 3.33 13.70 16.53
C THR A 311 4.42 14.01 15.51
N ASP A 312 4.81 13.02 14.73
CA ASP A 312 5.87 13.14 13.72
C ASP A 312 5.45 14.10 12.61
N ALA A 313 4.18 14.02 12.14
CA ALA A 313 3.65 14.95 11.14
C ALA A 313 3.64 16.40 11.66
N LYS A 314 3.23 16.64 12.92
CA LYS A 314 3.29 17.97 13.53
C LYS A 314 4.72 18.48 13.64
N ALA A 315 5.68 17.61 13.98
CA ALA A 315 7.09 17.97 14.06
C ALA A 315 7.65 18.41 12.71
N VAL A 316 7.46 17.60 11.67
CA VAL A 316 7.91 17.94 10.31
C VAL A 316 7.24 19.21 9.80
N VAL A 317 5.95 19.44 10.09
CA VAL A 317 5.26 20.69 9.76
C VAL A 317 5.93 21.90 10.42
N MET A 318 6.29 21.79 11.70
CA MET A 318 6.98 22.88 12.40
C MET A 318 8.35 23.16 11.81
N TYR A 319 9.10 22.13 11.41
CA TYR A 319 10.35 22.31 10.69
C TYR A 319 10.13 23.02 9.35
N LEU A 320 9.22 22.54 8.50
CA LEU A 320 8.94 23.14 7.19
C LEU A 320 8.45 24.60 7.30
N LYS A 321 7.75 24.95 8.39
CA LYS A 321 7.32 26.32 8.68
C LYS A 321 8.49 27.28 8.91
N THR A 322 9.65 26.77 9.33
CA THR A 322 10.87 27.58 9.50
C THR A 322 11.56 27.91 8.16
N LEU A 323 11.27 27.16 7.10
CA LEU A 323 11.89 27.32 5.78
C LEU A 323 11.32 28.55 5.05
N LYS A 324 12.04 29.66 5.14
CA LYS A 324 11.63 30.98 4.63
C LYS A 324 12.73 31.66 3.80
N ALA A 325 13.42 30.89 2.96
CA ALA A 325 14.42 31.43 2.05
C ALA A 325 13.85 32.60 1.21
N PRO A 326 14.65 33.59 0.77
CA PRO A 326 14.18 34.70 -0.06
C PRO A 326 13.61 34.24 -1.40
N LYS A 327 12.86 35.11 -2.08
CA LYS A 327 12.22 34.76 -3.36
C LYS A 327 13.34 34.62 -4.40
N PRO A 328 13.40 33.52 -5.17
CA PRO A 328 14.45 33.38 -6.18
C PRO A 328 14.30 34.50 -7.23
N GLU A 329 15.44 35.04 -7.68
CA GLU A 329 15.49 36.11 -8.68
C GLU A 329 14.98 35.64 -10.05
N LYS A 330 15.20 34.36 -10.37
CA LYS A 330 14.67 33.70 -11.56
C LYS A 330 13.49 32.79 -11.20
N PRO A 331 12.48 32.65 -12.08
CA PRO A 331 11.46 31.62 -11.92
C PRO A 331 12.13 30.25 -11.75
N LEU A 332 11.60 29.42 -10.85
CA LEU A 332 12.05 28.03 -10.73
C LEU A 332 11.74 27.30 -12.03
N ASP A 333 12.68 26.50 -12.51
CA ASP A 333 12.47 25.63 -13.65
C ASP A 333 11.22 24.77 -13.41
N LYS A 334 10.40 24.59 -14.45
CA LYS A 334 9.27 23.66 -14.37
C LYS A 334 9.84 22.27 -14.11
N VAL A 335 9.39 21.62 -13.04
CA VAL A 335 9.63 20.19 -12.84
C VAL A 335 8.90 19.50 -14.00
N GLY A 336 9.64 18.74 -14.83
CA GLY A 336 9.11 18.14 -16.06
C GLY A 336 7.84 17.33 -15.82
N ASP A 337 6.88 17.47 -16.75
CA ASP A 337 5.55 16.85 -16.69
C ASP A 337 5.61 15.30 -16.56
#